data_AF-A0A5C6C7Y9-F1
#
_entry.id   AF-A0A5C6C7Y9-F1
#
_cell.length_a   1.000
_cell.length_b   1.000
_cell.length_c   1.000
_cell.angle_alpha   90.00
_cell.angle_beta   90.00
_cell.angle_gamma   90.00
#
_symmetry.space_group_name_H-M   'P 1'
#
loop_
_entity.id
_entity.type
_entity.pdbx_description
1 polymer ?
#
loop_
_entity_poly.entity_id
_entity_poly.type
_entity_poly.pdbx_seq_one_letter_code
_entity_poly.pdbx_strand_id
1 'polypeptide(L)'
;MDLALLAGTWISAVAQSRRQHRKRHPARLVTPSGMNASRSESSKLVAPEKLVPMSSLGSTGWWLVRFVPLLLVIIYAFWPTLVWAESTWRSEPDYSHGYLVPLLAGLLLANRSETFPGVRRRPSYWGVSLIILAILMRFASRLLYMDFLDGYAILPLIAGIVWVMLGPAAMRWSLPAIGFLFFMIPLPYQAETLLSWKLQGVATGLSTAILRVLGQPAVSEAHVIWIADQRLMVEQACSGLRIFIGVAALACFWAASIQRSWWDRLVLLLSVVPLAIFVNAMRIVAVGLLYQWVGSEGKRALIHDWTGYCMIPAAFGLLWLLKCYWQAVYRPVEQATARDFVHGLS
;
A
#
# COMPACT_ATOMS: atom_id res chain seq x y z
N MET A 1 19.92 22.13 16.94
CA MET A 1 18.67 22.43 17.68
C MET A 1 17.75 21.23 17.52
N ASP A 2 17.42 20.62 18.64
CA ASP A 2 17.30 19.16 18.81
C ASP A 2 16.01 18.50 18.30
N LEU A 3 16.15 17.65 17.29
CA LEU A 3 15.18 16.62 16.91
C LEU A 3 14.90 15.61 18.07
N ALA A 4 15.85 15.44 18.98
CA ALA A 4 15.71 14.57 20.15
C ALA A 4 14.72 15.13 21.20
N LEU A 5 14.63 16.46 21.34
CA LEU A 5 13.70 17.11 22.26
C LEU A 5 12.24 17.06 21.74
N LEU A 6 12.05 17.12 20.41
CA LEU A 6 10.74 16.96 19.78
C LEU A 6 10.22 15.51 19.86
N ALA A 7 11.10 14.51 19.74
CA ALA A 7 10.72 13.11 19.91
C ALA A 7 10.35 12.78 21.37
N GLY A 8 11.10 13.31 22.34
CA GLY A 8 10.86 13.09 23.78
C GLY A 8 9.54 13.71 24.29
N THR A 9 9.18 14.88 23.78
CA THR A 9 7.92 15.57 24.10
C THR A 9 6.70 14.88 23.48
N TRP A 10 6.84 14.28 22.29
CA TRP A 10 5.77 13.50 21.66
C TRP A 10 5.50 12.17 22.38
N ILE A 11 6.55 11.44 22.77
CA ILE A 11 6.43 10.15 23.48
C ILE A 11 5.77 10.34 24.85
N SER A 12 6.12 11.43 25.56
CA SER A 12 5.53 11.75 26.86
C SER A 12 4.05 12.17 26.74
N ALA A 13 3.67 12.94 25.71
CA ALA A 13 2.27 13.30 25.45
C ALA A 13 1.38 12.07 25.15
N VAL A 14 1.89 11.10 24.38
CA VAL A 14 1.18 9.84 24.08
C VAL A 14 1.03 8.97 25.34
N ALA A 15 2.04 8.94 26.22
CA ALA A 15 1.99 8.20 27.47
C ALA A 15 0.98 8.80 28.48
N GLN A 16 0.82 10.12 28.50
CA GLN A 16 -0.12 10.82 29.38
C GLN A 16 -1.57 10.61 28.94
N SER A 17 -1.85 10.65 27.63
CA SER A 17 -3.15 10.31 27.04
C SER A 17 -3.59 8.87 27.40
N ARG A 18 -2.67 7.90 27.35
CA ARG A 18 -2.91 6.50 27.76
C ARG A 18 -3.35 6.34 29.22
N ARG A 19 -2.88 7.19 30.14
CA ARG A 19 -3.28 7.13 31.57
C ARG A 19 -4.65 7.74 31.83
N GLN A 20 -5.06 8.74 31.05
CA GLN A 20 -6.35 9.40 31.21
C GLN A 20 -7.51 8.54 30.70
N HIS A 21 -7.33 7.79 29.61
CA HIS A 21 -8.35 6.89 29.05
C HIS A 21 -8.67 5.68 29.96
N ARG A 22 -7.69 5.19 30.72
CA ARG A 22 -7.84 4.01 31.59
C ARG A 22 -8.70 4.26 32.84
N LYS A 23 -8.94 5.51 33.23
CA LYS A 23 -9.70 5.85 34.45
C LYS A 23 -11.22 5.99 34.25
N ARG A 24 -11.75 5.90 33.02
CA ARG A 24 -13.17 6.23 32.73
C ARG A 24 -14.17 5.07 32.68
N HIS A 25 -13.79 3.81 32.95
CA HIS A 25 -14.77 2.71 32.96
C HIS A 25 -14.54 1.66 34.05
N PRO A 26 -15.30 1.72 35.17
CA PRO A 26 -15.66 0.54 35.92
C PRO A 26 -17.06 0.08 35.48
N ALA A 27 -17.15 -0.97 34.67
CA ALA A 27 -18.45 -1.54 34.28
C ALA A 27 -19.03 -2.38 35.44
N ARG A 28 -20.15 -1.93 36.01
CA ARG A 28 -21.00 -2.70 36.95
C ARG A 28 -21.76 -3.79 36.18
N LEU A 29 -21.69 -5.03 36.66
CA LEU A 29 -22.52 -6.15 36.20
C LEU A 29 -23.94 -6.01 36.77
N VAL A 30 -24.94 -5.95 35.89
CA VAL A 30 -26.36 -6.11 36.23
C VAL A 30 -26.86 -7.35 35.51
N THR A 31 -27.35 -8.34 36.26
CA THR A 31 -28.05 -9.53 35.77
C THR A 31 -29.55 -9.27 35.72
N PRO A 32 -30.25 -9.54 34.60
CA PRO A 32 -31.70 -9.70 34.63
C PRO A 32 -32.07 -11.19 34.73
N SER A 33 -32.92 -11.50 35.71
CA SER A 33 -33.57 -12.78 35.91
C SER A 33 -34.90 -12.82 35.15
N GLY A 34 -35.15 -13.92 34.43
CA GLY A 34 -36.47 -14.48 34.13
C GLY A 34 -37.33 -13.85 33.03
N MET A 35 -37.56 -14.59 31.94
CA MET A 35 -38.88 -15.14 31.54
C MET A 35 -38.85 -15.73 30.12
N ASN A 36 -39.72 -16.73 29.94
CA ASN A 36 -39.70 -17.79 28.92
C ASN A 36 -40.16 -17.42 27.50
N ALA A 37 -39.79 -18.34 26.59
CA ALA A 37 -40.53 -18.81 25.42
C ALA A 37 -40.45 -18.02 24.09
N SER A 38 -39.70 -18.56 23.14
CA SER A 38 -40.29 -19.25 21.97
C SER A 38 -39.17 -19.85 21.09
N ARG A 39 -39.36 -21.12 20.71
CA ARG A 39 -38.54 -21.84 19.74
C ARG A 39 -38.89 -21.33 18.35
N SER A 40 -37.96 -20.66 17.68
CA SER A 40 -37.94 -20.56 16.22
C SER A 40 -36.50 -20.61 15.73
N GLU A 41 -36.21 -21.68 14.97
CA GLU A 41 -35.12 -21.81 14.01
C GLU A 41 -33.74 -21.27 14.43
N SER A 42 -32.94 -22.18 14.98
CA SER A 42 -31.51 -21.98 15.19
C SER A 42 -30.79 -21.83 13.84
N SER A 43 -30.78 -20.62 13.29
CA SER A 43 -29.58 -20.11 12.64
C SER A 43 -28.44 -20.39 13.62
N LYS A 44 -27.47 -21.21 13.21
CA LYS A 44 -26.26 -21.49 13.99
C LYS A 44 -25.51 -20.17 14.13
N LEU A 45 -25.90 -19.35 15.10
CA LEU A 45 -25.12 -18.26 15.63
C LEU A 45 -23.90 -18.92 16.23
N VAL A 46 -22.85 -19.07 15.41
CA VAL A 46 -21.51 -19.44 15.84
C VAL A 46 -21.19 -18.51 16.99
N ALA A 47 -21.14 -19.05 18.21
CA ALA A 47 -20.88 -18.26 19.40
C ALA A 47 -19.63 -17.40 19.14
N PRO A 48 -19.65 -16.10 19.47
CA PRO A 48 -18.53 -15.22 19.19
C PRO A 48 -17.27 -15.84 19.79
N GLU A 49 -16.32 -16.14 18.91
CA GLU A 49 -15.09 -16.83 19.27
C GLU A 49 -14.37 -16.04 20.37
N LYS A 50 -14.06 -16.69 21.50
CA LYS A 50 -13.38 -16.02 22.62
C LYS A 50 -11.95 -15.66 22.21
N LEU A 51 -11.74 -14.42 21.80
CA LEU A 51 -10.44 -13.83 21.54
C LEU A 51 -9.78 -13.44 22.87
N VAL A 52 -8.48 -13.71 22.99
CA VAL A 52 -7.69 -13.39 24.19
C VAL A 52 -6.58 -12.39 23.84
N PRO A 53 -6.17 -11.53 24.78
CA PRO A 53 -5.05 -10.62 24.54
C PRO A 53 -3.76 -11.41 24.34
N MET A 54 -2.87 -10.94 23.46
CA MET A 54 -1.64 -11.65 23.10
C MET A 54 -0.70 -11.90 24.29
N SER A 55 -0.74 -11.02 25.30
CA SER A 55 -0.01 -11.17 26.56
C SER A 55 -0.50 -12.32 27.45
N SER A 56 -1.72 -12.82 27.24
CA SER A 56 -2.27 -13.93 28.03
C SER A 56 -1.80 -15.31 27.57
N LEU A 57 -1.23 -15.42 26.36
CA LEU A 57 -0.76 -16.68 25.80
C LEU A 57 0.69 -17.01 26.14
N GLY A 58 1.49 -16.00 26.48
CA GLY A 58 2.90 -16.19 26.81
C GLY A 58 3.66 -14.88 26.90
N SER A 59 4.84 -14.94 27.51
CA SER A 59 5.79 -13.82 27.54
C SER A 59 6.35 -13.54 26.14
N THR A 60 7.01 -12.40 25.96
CA THR A 60 7.71 -12.07 24.70
C THR A 60 8.66 -13.18 24.26
N GLY A 61 9.38 -13.82 25.20
CA GLY A 61 10.26 -14.96 24.91
C GLY A 61 9.53 -16.18 24.32
N TRP A 62 8.31 -16.46 24.78
CA TRP A 62 7.48 -17.57 24.25
C TRP A 62 7.13 -17.38 22.77
N TRP A 63 6.90 -16.13 22.37
CA TRP A 63 6.63 -15.76 20.98
C TRP A 63 7.90 -15.75 20.13
N LEU A 64 9.02 -15.25 20.66
CA LEU A 64 10.31 -15.25 19.96
C LEU A 64 10.75 -16.66 19.58
N VAL A 65 10.65 -17.62 20.50
CA VAL A 65 11.00 -19.03 20.25
C VAL A 65 10.18 -19.67 19.12
N ARG A 66 8.97 -19.16 18.85
CA ARG A 66 8.11 -19.67 17.75
C ARG A 66 8.32 -18.92 16.45
N PHE A 67 8.39 -17.59 16.50
CA PHE A 67 8.49 -16.77 15.30
C PHE A 67 9.89 -16.77 14.69
N VAL A 68 10.96 -16.83 15.49
CA VAL A 68 12.34 -16.77 14.96
C VAL A 68 12.66 -17.99 14.08
N PRO A 69 12.47 -19.25 14.52
CA PRO A 69 12.74 -20.40 13.66
C PRO A 69 11.85 -20.42 12.42
N LEU A 70 10.57 -20.02 12.55
CA LEU A 70 9.66 -19.92 11.43
C LEU A 70 10.14 -18.89 10.40
N LEU A 71 10.57 -17.71 10.86
CA LEU A 71 11.14 -16.68 10.00
C LEU A 71 12.40 -17.17 9.29
N LEU A 72 13.30 -17.88 9.99
CA LEU A 72 14.50 -18.46 9.40
C LEU A 72 14.18 -19.50 8.32
N VAL A 73 13.20 -20.37 8.56
CA VAL A 73 12.73 -21.35 7.56
C VAL A 73 12.14 -20.65 6.34
N ILE A 74 11.37 -19.58 6.52
CA ILE A 74 10.80 -18.81 5.40
C ILE A 74 11.91 -18.13 4.60
N ILE A 75 12.85 -17.45 5.27
CA ILE A 75 13.97 -16.79 4.61
C ILE A 75 14.79 -17.81 3.82
N TYR A 76 15.09 -18.96 4.41
CA TYR A 76 15.82 -20.02 3.72
C TYR A 76 15.04 -20.56 2.52
N ALA A 77 13.76 -20.89 2.69
CA ALA A 77 12.92 -21.41 1.62
C ALA A 77 12.77 -20.41 0.47
N PHE A 78 12.57 -19.13 0.77
CA PHE A 78 12.39 -18.07 -0.22
C PHE A 78 13.71 -17.40 -0.61
N TRP A 79 14.87 -17.91 -0.20
CA TRP A 79 16.15 -17.28 -0.46
C TRP A 79 16.38 -16.94 -1.94
N PRO A 80 16.15 -17.86 -2.90
CA PRO A 80 16.31 -17.54 -4.33
C PRO A 80 15.35 -16.45 -4.80
N THR A 81 14.11 -16.49 -4.31
CA THR A 81 13.07 -15.50 -4.63
C THR A 81 13.42 -14.11 -4.10
N LEU A 82 13.96 -14.03 -2.88
CA LEU A 82 14.40 -12.79 -2.26
C LEU A 82 15.62 -12.20 -2.95
N VAL A 83 16.59 -13.04 -3.35
CA VAL A 83 17.74 -12.62 -4.16
C VAL A 83 17.31 -12.11 -5.53
N TRP A 84 16.38 -12.80 -6.19
CA TRP A 84 15.79 -12.34 -7.46
C TRP A 84 15.10 -10.98 -7.30
N ALA A 85 14.26 -10.82 -6.29
CA ALA A 85 13.56 -9.57 -6.04
C ALA A 85 14.54 -8.43 -5.71
N GLU A 86 15.52 -8.67 -4.83
CA GLU A 86 16.57 -7.69 -4.50
C GLU A 86 17.38 -7.29 -5.73
N SER A 87 17.79 -8.26 -6.55
CA SER A 87 18.55 -7.98 -7.76
C SER A 87 17.77 -7.08 -8.70
N THR A 88 16.45 -7.29 -8.81
CA THR A 88 15.55 -6.46 -9.62
C THR A 88 15.41 -5.06 -9.02
N TRP A 89 15.23 -4.91 -7.71
CA TRP A 89 15.13 -3.60 -7.07
C TRP A 89 16.41 -2.78 -7.20
N ARG A 90 17.57 -3.44 -7.28
CA ARG A 90 18.86 -2.80 -7.45
C ARG A 90 19.16 -2.44 -8.91
N SER A 91 18.86 -3.32 -9.84
CA SER A 91 19.22 -3.15 -11.25
C SER A 91 18.18 -2.37 -12.05
N GLU A 92 16.91 -2.48 -11.69
CA GLU A 92 15.80 -1.88 -12.42
C GLU A 92 15.25 -0.67 -11.66
N PRO A 93 15.51 0.56 -12.12
CA PRO A 93 15.08 1.77 -11.44
C PRO A 93 13.58 1.86 -11.17
N ASP A 94 12.75 1.23 -12.02
CA ASP A 94 11.29 1.22 -11.91
C ASP A 94 10.78 0.46 -10.68
N TYR A 95 11.58 -0.50 -10.17
CA TYR A 95 11.26 -1.31 -8.99
C TYR A 95 12.08 -0.95 -7.74
N SER A 96 12.87 0.12 -7.78
CA SER A 96 13.68 0.60 -6.65
C SER A 96 12.89 0.85 -5.35
N HIS A 97 11.58 1.12 -5.45
CA HIS A 97 10.68 1.29 -4.32
C HIS A 97 10.45 0.00 -3.50
N GLY A 98 10.82 -1.18 -4.02
CA GLY A 98 10.61 -2.48 -3.38
C GLY A 98 11.18 -2.59 -1.97
N TYR A 99 12.33 -1.95 -1.69
CA TYR A 99 12.93 -1.91 -0.35
C TYR A 99 12.06 -1.18 0.69
N LEU A 100 11.27 -0.19 0.26
CA LEU A 100 10.43 0.63 1.14
C LEU A 100 9.12 -0.09 1.50
N VAL A 101 8.64 -1.00 0.64
CA VAL A 101 7.32 -1.63 0.78
C VAL A 101 7.19 -2.46 2.08
N PRO A 102 8.15 -3.33 2.46
CA PRO A 102 8.08 -4.05 3.74
C PRO A 102 8.04 -3.13 4.96
N LEU A 103 8.80 -2.03 4.93
CA LEU A 103 8.83 -1.05 6.01
C LEU A 103 7.45 -0.38 6.16
N LEU A 104 6.86 0.07 5.05
CA LEU A 104 5.52 0.65 5.04
C LEU A 104 4.45 -0.36 5.44
N ALA A 105 4.55 -1.63 5.04
CA ALA A 105 3.65 -2.68 5.51
C ALA A 105 3.74 -2.86 7.04
N GLY A 106 4.95 -2.84 7.60
CA GLY A 106 5.17 -2.85 9.05
C GLY A 106 4.56 -1.63 9.75
N LEU A 107 4.73 -0.43 9.17
CA LEU A 107 4.11 0.80 9.67
C LEU A 107 2.57 0.74 9.60
N LEU A 108 1.99 0.15 8.55
CA LEU A 108 0.54 -0.08 8.46
C LEU A 108 0.05 -0.97 9.60
N LEU A 109 0.77 -2.04 9.95
CA LEU A 109 0.43 -2.88 11.10
C LEU A 109 0.56 -2.12 12.41
N ALA A 110 1.64 -1.35 12.59
CA ALA A 110 1.89 -0.56 13.78
C ALA A 110 0.78 0.48 14.01
N ASN A 111 0.37 1.20 12.97
CA ASN A 111 -0.73 2.18 13.01
C ASN A 111 -2.08 1.56 13.34
N ARG A 112 -2.26 0.27 13.06
CA ARG A 112 -3.51 -0.47 13.31
C ARG A 112 -3.50 -1.19 14.66
N SER A 113 -2.39 -1.17 15.40
CA SER A 113 -2.19 -1.97 16.62
C SER A 113 -3.23 -1.72 17.71
N GLU A 114 -3.80 -0.51 17.79
CA GLU A 114 -4.86 -0.17 18.76
C GLU A 114 -6.18 -0.88 18.47
N THR A 115 -6.44 -1.22 17.21
CA THR A 115 -7.65 -1.94 16.75
C THR A 115 -7.45 -3.46 16.68
N PHE A 116 -6.35 -3.96 17.25
CA PHE A 116 -6.03 -5.37 17.19
C PHE A 116 -7.10 -6.21 17.91
N PRO A 117 -7.75 -7.17 17.22
CA PRO A 117 -8.90 -7.90 17.78
C PRO A 117 -8.53 -8.92 18.87
N GLY A 118 -7.23 -9.15 19.10
CA GLY A 118 -6.74 -10.24 19.92
C GLY A 118 -6.48 -11.50 19.10
N VAL A 119 -6.18 -12.60 19.79
CA VAL A 119 -5.71 -13.85 19.20
C VAL A 119 -6.53 -15.04 19.66
N ARG A 120 -6.59 -16.07 18.82
CA ARG A 120 -7.22 -17.35 19.15
C ARG A 120 -6.32 -18.17 20.07
N ARG A 121 -6.90 -18.81 21.10
CA ARG A 121 -6.13 -19.64 22.05
C ARG A 121 -5.56 -20.92 21.45
N ARG A 122 -6.23 -21.48 20.43
CA ARG A 122 -5.80 -22.69 19.73
C ARG A 122 -5.47 -22.35 18.27
N PRO A 123 -4.48 -23.01 17.65
CA PRO A 123 -4.17 -22.81 16.25
C PRO A 123 -5.37 -23.10 15.34
N SER A 124 -5.49 -22.36 14.24
CA SER A 124 -6.54 -22.56 13.24
C SER A 124 -5.99 -23.30 12.02
N TYR A 125 -6.21 -24.62 11.95
CA TYR A 125 -5.69 -25.45 10.85
C TYR A 125 -6.23 -25.05 9.46
N TRP A 126 -7.36 -24.35 9.37
CA TRP A 126 -7.83 -23.79 8.10
C TRP A 126 -6.83 -22.83 7.44
N GLY A 127 -5.96 -22.17 8.20
CA GLY A 127 -4.90 -21.33 7.64
C GLY A 127 -3.85 -22.11 6.84
N VAL A 128 -3.74 -23.43 7.05
CA VAL A 128 -2.86 -24.31 6.27
C VAL A 128 -3.27 -24.32 4.79
N SER A 129 -4.54 -24.07 4.46
CA SER A 129 -4.99 -23.96 3.07
C SER A 129 -4.25 -22.88 2.29
N LEU A 130 -3.97 -21.72 2.90
CA LEU A 130 -3.20 -20.64 2.27
C LEU A 130 -1.70 -20.97 2.16
N ILE A 131 -1.17 -21.74 3.12
CA ILE A 131 0.22 -22.23 3.05
C ILE A 131 0.35 -23.25 1.90
N ILE A 132 -0.60 -24.17 1.77
CA ILE A 132 -0.66 -25.11 0.64
C ILE A 132 -0.78 -24.33 -0.68
N LEU A 133 -1.65 -23.32 -0.75
CA LEU A 133 -1.75 -22.45 -1.92
C LEU A 133 -0.41 -21.79 -2.26
N ALA A 134 0.30 -21.24 -1.27
CA ALA A 134 1.62 -20.68 -1.48
C ALA A 134 2.59 -21.73 -2.05
N ILE A 135 2.65 -22.93 -1.47
CA ILE A 135 3.51 -24.03 -1.96
C ILE A 135 3.15 -24.40 -3.40
N LEU A 136 1.86 -24.51 -3.73
CA LEU A 136 1.39 -24.79 -5.09
C LEU A 136 1.78 -23.68 -6.06
N MET A 137 1.66 -22.41 -5.67
CA MET A 137 2.11 -21.27 -6.48
C MET A 137 3.62 -21.31 -6.73
N ARG A 138 4.41 -21.66 -5.72
CA ARG A 138 5.87 -21.83 -5.86
C ARG A 138 6.20 -22.97 -6.82
N PHE A 139 5.51 -24.10 -6.68
CA PHE A 139 5.70 -25.25 -7.56
C PHE A 139 5.33 -24.89 -9.02
N ALA A 140 4.17 -24.26 -9.21
CA ALA A 140 3.73 -23.77 -10.53
C ALA A 140 4.70 -22.74 -11.11
N SER A 141 5.22 -21.82 -10.30
CA SER A 141 6.24 -20.86 -10.71
C SER A 141 7.47 -21.54 -11.30
N ARG A 142 7.97 -22.60 -10.65
CA ARG A 142 9.14 -23.35 -11.12
C ARG A 142 8.84 -24.18 -12.37
N LEU A 143 7.63 -24.74 -12.49
CA LEU A 143 7.20 -25.45 -13.70
C LEU A 143 7.02 -24.53 -14.91
N LEU A 144 6.54 -23.30 -14.67
CA LEU A 144 6.22 -22.32 -15.72
C LEU A 144 7.36 -21.33 -15.98
N TYR A 145 8.47 -21.41 -15.24
CA TYR A 145 9.58 -20.44 -15.28
C TYR A 145 9.12 -18.99 -15.05
N MET A 146 8.22 -18.81 -14.08
CA MET A 146 7.61 -17.51 -13.74
C MET A 146 8.05 -17.04 -12.35
N ASP A 147 9.18 -16.36 -12.23
CA ASP A 147 9.72 -15.93 -10.91
C ASP A 147 8.80 -14.97 -10.16
N PHE A 148 8.07 -14.10 -10.86
CA PHE A 148 7.08 -13.19 -10.25
C PHE A 148 5.98 -13.95 -9.48
N LEU A 149 5.59 -15.14 -9.97
CA LEU A 149 4.59 -15.98 -9.31
C LEU A 149 5.13 -16.56 -8.00
N ASP A 150 6.43 -16.87 -7.93
CA ASP A 150 7.11 -17.27 -6.70
C ASP A 150 7.12 -16.11 -5.69
N GLY A 151 7.39 -14.89 -6.17
CA GLY A 151 7.29 -13.66 -5.39
C GLY A 151 5.89 -13.49 -4.78
N TYR A 152 4.84 -13.62 -5.59
CA TYR A 152 3.46 -13.50 -5.11
C TYR A 152 3.04 -14.62 -4.14
N ALA A 153 3.73 -15.76 -4.12
CA ALA A 153 3.47 -16.81 -3.13
C ALA A 153 3.81 -16.40 -1.69
N ILE A 154 4.62 -15.35 -1.49
CA ILE A 154 4.91 -14.79 -0.16
C ILE A 154 3.63 -14.28 0.52
N LEU A 155 2.70 -13.68 -0.24
CA LEU A 155 1.46 -13.10 0.30
C LEU A 155 0.54 -14.16 0.96
N PRO A 156 0.11 -15.23 0.27
CA PRO A 156 -0.70 -16.28 0.89
C PRO A 156 0.08 -17.04 1.96
N LEU A 157 1.41 -17.14 1.87
CA LEU A 157 2.22 -17.77 2.93
C LEU A 157 2.12 -16.97 4.24
N ILE A 158 2.41 -15.67 4.21
CA ILE A 158 2.33 -14.80 5.39
C ILE A 158 0.89 -14.81 5.92
N ALA A 159 -0.09 -14.73 5.03
CA ALA A 159 -1.50 -14.81 5.38
C ALA A 159 -1.86 -16.11 6.10
N GLY A 160 -1.42 -17.25 5.57
CA GLY A 160 -1.64 -18.57 6.14
C GLY A 160 -1.00 -18.70 7.52
N ILE A 161 0.23 -18.24 7.69
CA ILE A 161 0.94 -18.25 8.97
C ILE A 161 0.19 -17.43 10.02
N VAL A 162 -0.20 -16.18 9.70
CA VAL A 162 -0.97 -15.33 10.60
C VAL A 162 -2.30 -16.00 10.97
N TRP A 163 -2.98 -16.62 10.00
CA TRP A 163 -4.23 -17.33 10.26
C TRP A 163 -4.03 -18.54 11.17
N VAL A 164 -3.02 -19.39 10.92
CA VAL A 164 -2.74 -20.57 11.74
C VAL A 164 -2.40 -20.15 13.17
N MET A 165 -1.54 -19.16 13.35
CA MET A 165 -0.99 -18.80 14.66
C MET A 165 -1.89 -17.86 15.48
N LEU A 166 -2.50 -16.86 14.83
CA LEU A 166 -3.26 -15.80 15.52
C LEU A 166 -4.78 -15.93 15.31
N GLY A 167 -5.22 -16.64 14.27
CA GLY A 167 -6.63 -16.85 13.94
C GLY A 167 -7.16 -15.94 12.82
N PRO A 168 -8.39 -16.20 12.34
CA PRO A 168 -8.97 -15.50 11.19
C PRO A 168 -9.23 -14.01 11.44
N ALA A 169 -9.54 -13.62 12.68
CA ALA A 169 -9.76 -12.22 13.03
C ALA A 169 -8.48 -11.39 12.89
N ALA A 170 -7.37 -11.88 13.44
CA ALA A 170 -6.05 -11.25 13.31
C ALA A 170 -5.59 -11.21 11.85
N MET A 171 -5.82 -12.28 11.08
CA MET A 171 -5.51 -12.34 9.66
C MET A 171 -6.26 -11.28 8.83
N ARG A 172 -7.57 -11.12 9.05
CA ARG A 172 -8.38 -10.08 8.39
C ARG A 172 -7.92 -8.68 8.80
N TRP A 173 -7.54 -8.51 10.06
CA TRP A 173 -7.01 -7.25 10.56
C TRP A 173 -5.67 -6.87 9.92
N SER A 174 -4.78 -7.84 9.65
CA SER A 174 -3.48 -7.65 9.00
C SER A 174 -3.53 -7.60 7.48
N LEU A 175 -4.67 -7.94 6.87
CA LEU A 175 -4.85 -8.02 5.42
C LEU A 175 -4.43 -6.75 4.66
N PRO A 176 -4.68 -5.51 5.12
CA PRO A 176 -4.19 -4.32 4.43
C PRO A 176 -2.67 -4.26 4.31
N ALA A 177 -1.93 -4.69 5.34
CA ALA A 177 -0.48 -4.71 5.32
C ALA A 177 0.08 -5.87 4.48
N ILE A 178 -0.55 -7.05 4.56
CA ILE A 178 -0.16 -8.20 3.73
C ILE A 178 -0.43 -7.90 2.26
N GLY A 179 -1.58 -7.31 1.93
CA GLY A 179 -1.92 -6.87 0.58
C GLY A 179 -0.97 -5.77 0.08
N PHE A 180 -0.47 -4.92 0.98
CA PHE A 180 0.52 -3.90 0.61
C PHE A 180 1.84 -4.49 0.07
N LEU A 181 2.23 -5.67 0.55
CA LEU A 181 3.42 -6.39 0.05
C LEU A 181 3.31 -6.77 -1.44
N PHE A 182 2.11 -6.69 -2.04
CA PHE A 182 1.95 -6.84 -3.50
C PHE A 182 2.86 -5.88 -4.28
N PHE A 183 3.00 -4.63 -3.83
CA PHE A 183 3.83 -3.60 -4.49
C PHE A 183 5.33 -3.88 -4.38
N MET A 184 5.74 -4.82 -3.52
CA MET A 184 7.14 -5.20 -3.38
C MET A 184 7.61 -6.07 -4.56
N ILE A 185 6.68 -6.81 -5.19
CA ILE A 185 7.00 -7.86 -6.14
C ILE A 185 6.92 -7.30 -7.56
N PRO A 186 7.98 -7.45 -8.38
CA PRO A 186 7.97 -7.02 -9.78
C PRO A 186 6.81 -7.63 -10.57
N LEU A 187 6.22 -6.84 -11.48
CA LEU A 187 5.12 -7.30 -12.32
C LEU A 187 5.63 -8.32 -13.35
N PRO A 188 4.75 -9.20 -13.88
CA PRO A 188 5.12 -10.01 -15.02
C PRO A 188 5.46 -9.13 -16.22
N TYR A 189 6.53 -9.48 -16.95
CA TYR A 189 7.05 -8.71 -18.09
C TYR A 189 5.97 -8.30 -19.11
N GLN A 190 4.98 -9.17 -19.38
CA GLN A 190 3.90 -8.83 -20.31
C GLN A 190 3.00 -7.72 -19.78
N ALA A 191 2.66 -7.74 -18.48
CA ALA A 191 1.83 -6.70 -17.87
C ALA A 191 2.59 -5.38 -17.79
N GLU A 192 3.88 -5.44 -17.43
CA GLU A 192 4.77 -4.30 -17.45
C GLU A 192 4.84 -3.66 -18.84
N THR A 193 5.15 -4.45 -19.87
CA THR A 193 5.28 -3.96 -21.25
C THR A 193 3.97 -3.36 -21.75
N LEU A 194 2.85 -4.03 -21.51
CA LEU A 194 1.52 -3.55 -21.92
C LEU A 194 1.16 -2.23 -21.21
N LEU A 195 1.40 -2.14 -19.90
CA LEU A 195 1.09 -0.97 -19.12
C LEU A 195 1.97 0.22 -19.53
N SER A 196 3.27 0.00 -19.67
CA SER A 196 4.22 0.99 -20.18
C SER A 196 3.80 1.52 -21.54
N TRP A 197 3.48 0.64 -22.49
CA TRP A 197 3.05 1.04 -23.84
C TRP A 197 1.80 1.93 -23.83
N LYS A 198 0.81 1.56 -23.01
CA LYS A 198 -0.44 2.33 -22.85
C LYS A 198 -0.20 3.68 -22.19
N LEU A 199 0.56 3.72 -21.10
CA LEU A 199 0.89 4.96 -20.39
C LEU A 199 1.70 5.91 -21.28
N GLN A 200 2.67 5.39 -22.04
CA GLN A 200 3.43 6.18 -23.02
C GLN A 200 2.53 6.77 -24.08
N GLY A 201 1.63 5.99 -24.68
CA GLY A 201 0.77 6.48 -25.76
C GLY A 201 -0.11 7.66 -25.31
N VAL A 202 -0.72 7.54 -24.13
CA VAL A 202 -1.55 8.61 -23.57
C VAL A 202 -0.70 9.82 -23.16
N ALA A 203 0.46 9.59 -22.53
CA ALA A 203 1.36 10.66 -22.12
C ALA A 203 1.91 11.42 -23.33
N THR A 204 2.33 10.73 -24.40
CA THR A 204 2.78 11.33 -25.67
C THR A 204 1.70 12.24 -26.25
N GLY A 205 0.46 11.75 -26.38
CA GLY A 205 -0.65 12.55 -26.89
C GLY A 205 -0.91 13.81 -26.05
N LEU A 206 -0.95 13.66 -24.72
CA LEU A 206 -1.16 14.78 -23.80
C LEU A 206 0.00 15.79 -23.86
N SER A 207 1.25 15.32 -23.90
CA SER A 207 2.43 16.17 -24.02
C SER A 207 2.46 16.95 -25.33
N THR A 208 2.10 16.34 -26.45
CA THR A 208 1.99 17.03 -27.74
C THR A 208 0.95 18.14 -27.69
N ALA A 209 -0.21 17.89 -27.07
CA ALA A 209 -1.23 18.92 -26.89
C ALA A 209 -0.71 20.09 -26.04
N ILE A 210 -0.03 19.79 -24.93
CA ILE A 210 0.56 20.83 -24.06
C ILE A 210 1.63 21.64 -24.82
N LEU A 211 2.51 20.98 -25.57
CA LEU A 211 3.54 21.66 -26.37
C LEU A 211 2.93 22.62 -27.41
N ARG A 212 1.85 22.21 -28.08
CA ARG A 212 1.12 23.09 -29.02
C ARG A 212 0.53 24.31 -28.32
N VAL A 213 -0.06 24.13 -27.14
CA VAL A 213 -0.59 25.22 -26.31
C VAL A 213 0.53 26.20 -25.91
N LEU A 214 1.74 25.68 -25.67
CA LEU A 214 2.95 26.47 -25.40
C LEU A 214 3.60 27.08 -26.65
N GLY A 215 2.93 27.03 -27.81
CA GLY A 215 3.40 27.64 -29.05
C GLY A 215 4.45 26.83 -29.82
N GLN A 216 4.68 25.56 -29.45
CA GLN A 216 5.63 24.71 -30.13
C GLN A 216 4.96 23.95 -31.30
N PRO A 217 5.58 23.88 -32.49
CA PRO A 217 5.07 23.11 -33.63
C PRO A 217 5.30 21.61 -33.40
N ALA A 218 4.50 21.02 -32.51
CA ALA A 218 4.65 19.63 -32.09
C ALA A 218 3.67 18.68 -32.80
N VAL A 219 4.15 17.56 -33.31
CA VAL A 219 3.34 16.46 -33.88
C VAL A 219 3.83 15.15 -33.29
N SER A 220 2.91 14.25 -32.92
CA SER A 220 3.27 12.93 -32.44
C SER A 220 2.96 11.84 -33.47
N GLU A 221 3.87 10.88 -33.55
CA GLU A 221 3.75 9.65 -34.33
C GLU A 221 4.10 8.48 -33.40
N ALA A 222 3.09 7.70 -33.01
CA ALA A 222 3.22 6.68 -31.96
C ALA A 222 3.81 7.25 -30.65
N HIS A 223 5.03 6.86 -30.27
CA HIS A 223 5.75 7.33 -29.08
C HIS A 223 6.88 8.32 -29.41
N VAL A 224 6.85 8.92 -30.59
CA VAL A 224 7.80 9.94 -31.02
C VAL A 224 7.08 11.28 -31.10
N ILE A 225 7.70 12.33 -30.56
CA ILE A 225 7.23 13.71 -30.72
C ILE A 225 8.24 14.46 -31.58
N TRP A 226 7.78 14.95 -32.72
CA TRP A 226 8.49 15.90 -33.57
C TRP A 226 8.21 17.31 -33.06
N ILE A 227 9.26 18.09 -32.78
CA ILE A 227 9.18 19.50 -32.39
C ILE A 227 10.05 20.29 -33.37
N ALA A 228 9.42 20.94 -34.34
CA ALA A 228 10.12 21.45 -35.53
C ALA A 228 10.98 20.33 -36.16
N ASP A 229 12.30 20.52 -36.29
CA ASP A 229 13.22 19.54 -36.87
C ASP A 229 13.80 18.54 -35.83
N GLN A 230 13.44 18.68 -34.55
CA GLN A 230 13.94 17.82 -33.48
C GLN A 230 13.01 16.64 -33.22
N ARG A 231 13.61 15.44 -33.10
CA ARG A 231 12.90 14.21 -32.75
C ARG A 231 13.11 13.89 -31.27
N LEU A 232 12.04 13.95 -30.49
CA LEU A 232 12.02 13.49 -29.10
C LEU A 232 11.43 12.08 -29.04
N MET A 233 12.27 11.07 -28.79
CA MET A 233 11.82 9.71 -28.57
C MET A 233 11.37 9.54 -27.12
N VAL A 234 10.11 9.16 -26.90
CA VAL A 234 9.62 8.77 -25.59
C VAL A 234 10.06 7.33 -25.34
N GLU A 235 11.33 7.17 -24.98
CA GLU A 235 11.93 5.87 -24.69
C GLU A 235 11.28 5.17 -23.49
N GLN A 236 11.64 3.91 -23.24
CA GLN A 236 11.16 3.14 -22.09
C GLN A 236 11.35 3.87 -20.76
N ALA A 237 12.41 4.66 -20.62
CA ALA A 237 12.63 5.45 -19.41
C ALA A 237 11.57 6.56 -19.17
N CYS A 238 10.77 6.91 -20.18
CA CYS A 238 9.62 7.81 -20.10
C CYS A 238 8.27 7.08 -20.04
N SER A 239 8.28 5.78 -19.73
CA SER A 239 7.06 4.96 -19.62
C SER A 239 6.07 5.47 -18.57
N GLY A 240 6.57 6.17 -17.56
CA GLY A 240 5.79 6.59 -16.40
C GLY A 240 5.46 5.44 -15.44
N LEU A 241 5.96 4.22 -15.70
CA LEU A 241 5.67 3.04 -14.89
C LEU A 241 6.15 3.21 -13.44
N ARG A 242 7.39 3.66 -13.23
CA ARG A 242 7.93 3.96 -11.90
C ARG A 242 7.05 4.91 -11.09
N ILE A 243 6.62 6.02 -11.72
CA ILE A 243 5.78 7.02 -11.07
C ILE A 243 4.40 6.42 -10.79
N PHE A 244 3.82 5.68 -11.75
CA PHE A 244 2.54 5.02 -11.59
C PHE A 244 2.53 4.04 -10.41
N ILE A 245 3.51 3.12 -10.34
CA ILE A 245 3.59 2.14 -9.25
C ILE A 245 3.87 2.84 -7.91
N GLY A 246 4.76 3.83 -7.88
CA GLY A 246 5.07 4.60 -6.66
C GLY A 246 3.86 5.36 -6.11
N VAL A 247 3.11 6.05 -6.98
CA VAL A 247 1.88 6.76 -6.61
C VAL A 247 0.77 5.78 -6.22
N ALA A 248 0.65 4.65 -6.92
CA ALA A 248 -0.29 3.58 -6.58
C ALA A 248 -0.02 3.02 -5.18
N ALA A 249 1.25 2.71 -4.89
CA ALA A 249 1.68 2.24 -3.58
C ALA A 249 1.36 3.29 -2.50
N LEU A 250 1.69 4.57 -2.71
CA LEU A 250 1.39 5.60 -1.71
C LEU A 250 -0.12 5.81 -1.51
N ALA A 251 -0.90 5.82 -2.59
CA ALA A 251 -2.35 5.92 -2.52
C ALA A 251 -2.96 4.75 -1.75
N CYS A 252 -2.51 3.52 -2.00
CA CYS A 252 -2.89 2.33 -1.24
C CYS A 252 -2.51 2.43 0.25
N PHE A 253 -1.28 2.89 0.55
CA PHE A 253 -0.82 3.09 1.91
C PHE A 253 -1.71 4.08 2.67
N TRP A 254 -2.04 5.22 2.06
CA TRP A 254 -2.93 6.20 2.67
C TRP A 254 -4.38 5.70 2.78
N ALA A 255 -4.91 5.07 1.74
CA ALA A 255 -6.24 4.49 1.76
C ALA A 255 -6.39 3.45 2.89
N ALA A 256 -5.34 2.66 3.14
CA ALA A 256 -5.29 1.68 4.23
C ALA A 256 -5.06 2.29 5.62
N SER A 257 -4.31 3.39 5.70
CA SER A 257 -4.00 4.06 6.98
C SER A 257 -5.16 4.89 7.52
N ILE A 258 -6.02 5.41 6.64
CA ILE A 258 -7.05 6.38 7.02
C ILE A 258 -8.37 5.66 7.34
N GLN A 259 -8.96 6.00 8.50
CA GLN A 259 -10.32 5.62 8.87
C GLN A 259 -11.33 6.58 8.20
N ARG A 260 -11.58 6.35 6.92
CA ARG A 260 -12.52 7.13 6.11
C ARG A 260 -13.49 6.22 5.36
N SER A 261 -14.50 6.85 4.77
CA SER A 261 -15.48 6.16 3.93
C SER A 261 -14.78 5.40 2.80
N TRP A 262 -15.39 4.32 2.34
CA TRP A 262 -14.85 3.55 1.22
C TRP A 262 -14.80 4.37 -0.08
N TRP A 263 -15.66 5.39 -0.21
CA TRP A 263 -15.66 6.34 -1.32
C TRP A 263 -14.40 7.21 -1.34
N ASP A 264 -13.95 7.73 -0.18
CA ASP A 264 -12.71 8.52 -0.10
C ASP A 264 -11.50 7.69 -0.57
N ARG A 265 -11.49 6.41 -0.21
CA ARG A 265 -10.45 5.46 -0.65
C ARG A 265 -10.52 5.24 -2.16
N LEU A 266 -11.71 5.03 -2.70
CA LEU A 266 -11.90 4.81 -4.13
C LEU A 266 -11.46 6.02 -4.95
N VAL A 267 -11.80 7.25 -4.54
CA VAL A 267 -11.38 8.46 -5.25
C VAL A 267 -9.86 8.61 -5.26
N LEU A 268 -9.19 8.36 -4.13
CA LEU A 268 -7.72 8.37 -4.07
C LEU A 268 -7.12 7.33 -5.02
N LEU A 269 -7.65 6.09 -5.03
CA LEU A 269 -7.14 5.03 -5.90
C LEU A 269 -7.39 5.31 -7.39
N LEU A 270 -8.57 5.83 -7.75
CA LEU A 270 -8.90 6.18 -9.13
C LEU A 270 -8.07 7.37 -9.63
N SER A 271 -7.66 8.28 -8.74
CA SER A 271 -6.82 9.43 -9.09
C SER A 271 -5.38 9.09 -9.46
N VAL A 272 -4.90 7.89 -9.12
CA VAL A 272 -3.53 7.43 -9.40
C VAL A 272 -3.24 7.47 -10.90
N VAL A 273 -4.14 6.92 -11.72
CA VAL A 273 -3.98 6.84 -13.18
C VAL A 273 -3.85 8.23 -13.82
N PRO A 274 -4.83 9.15 -13.68
CA PRO A 274 -4.72 10.47 -14.29
C PRO A 274 -3.54 11.27 -13.74
N LEU A 275 -3.23 11.13 -12.44
CA LEU A 275 -2.10 11.83 -11.84
C LEU A 275 -0.77 11.35 -12.42
N ALA A 276 -0.56 10.03 -12.54
CA ALA A 276 0.66 9.47 -13.12
C ALA A 276 0.83 9.90 -14.58
N ILE A 277 -0.25 9.87 -15.37
CA ILE A 277 -0.24 10.33 -16.77
C ILE A 277 0.11 11.82 -16.84
N PHE A 278 -0.51 12.65 -15.99
CA PHE A 278 -0.27 14.09 -15.99
C PHE A 278 1.17 14.45 -15.63
N VAL A 279 1.70 13.88 -14.54
CA VAL A 279 3.09 14.09 -14.12
C VAL A 279 4.05 13.61 -15.20
N ASN A 280 3.81 12.44 -15.80
CA ASN A 280 4.65 11.94 -16.89
C ASN A 280 4.58 12.83 -18.14
N ALA A 281 3.39 13.34 -18.48
CA ALA A 281 3.23 14.23 -19.62
C ALA A 281 3.98 15.56 -19.43
N MET A 282 3.93 16.13 -18.21
CA MET A 282 4.71 17.31 -17.84
C MET A 282 6.22 17.04 -17.92
N ARG A 283 6.66 15.81 -17.66
CA ARG A 283 8.07 15.41 -17.78
C ARG A 283 8.52 15.46 -19.23
N ILE A 284 7.75 14.84 -20.11
CA ILE A 284 8.04 14.80 -21.54
C ILE A 284 8.06 16.23 -22.12
N VAL A 285 7.12 17.09 -21.70
CA VAL A 285 7.11 18.51 -22.09
C VAL A 285 8.37 19.23 -21.61
N ALA A 286 8.73 19.08 -20.33
CA ALA A 286 9.92 19.72 -19.77
C ALA A 286 11.21 19.26 -20.46
N VAL A 287 11.37 17.96 -20.70
CA VAL A 287 12.51 17.41 -21.45
C VAL A 287 12.54 17.94 -22.88
N GLY A 288 11.39 17.94 -23.57
CA GLY A 288 11.27 18.43 -24.94
C GLY A 288 11.62 19.91 -25.10
N LEU A 289 11.22 20.76 -24.15
CA LEU A 289 11.59 22.18 -24.14
C LEU A 289 13.07 22.39 -23.81
N LEU A 290 13.60 21.67 -22.82
CA LEU A 290 15.00 21.80 -22.40
C LEU A 290 15.97 21.30 -23.47
N TYR A 291 15.61 20.26 -24.23
CA TYR A 291 16.46 19.70 -25.29
C TYR A 291 16.68 20.67 -26.46
N GLN A 292 15.77 21.61 -26.69
CA GLN A 292 15.95 22.65 -27.70
C GLN A 292 17.15 23.55 -27.39
N TRP A 293 17.47 23.73 -26.09
CA TRP A 293 18.51 24.65 -25.64
C TRP A 293 19.82 23.92 -25.32
N VAL A 294 19.84 22.58 -25.47
CA VAL A 294 20.95 21.73 -25.06
C VAL A 294 21.36 20.79 -26.20
N GLY A 295 22.50 21.11 -26.82
CA GLY A 295 23.07 20.32 -27.91
C GLY A 295 23.97 19.15 -27.48
N SER A 296 24.53 19.16 -26.27
CA SER A 296 25.50 18.13 -25.84
C SER A 296 24.82 16.91 -25.22
N GLU A 297 25.14 15.71 -25.68
CA GLU A 297 24.57 14.44 -25.21
C GLU A 297 24.68 14.23 -23.69
N GLY A 298 25.84 14.54 -23.09
CA GLY A 298 26.03 14.42 -21.64
C GLY A 298 25.10 15.30 -20.80
N LYS A 299 24.71 16.48 -21.30
CA LYS A 299 23.74 17.36 -20.61
C LYS A 299 22.30 16.86 -20.79
N ARG A 300 22.00 16.20 -21.92
CA ARG A 300 20.69 15.58 -22.16
C ARG A 300 20.44 14.41 -21.22
N ALA A 301 21.46 13.59 -20.96
CA ALA A 301 21.41 12.52 -19.95
C ALA A 301 21.19 13.09 -18.55
N LEU A 302 21.95 14.12 -18.16
CA LEU A 302 21.78 14.80 -16.88
C LEU A 302 20.35 15.34 -16.69
N ILE A 303 19.81 16.04 -17.70
CA ILE A 303 18.43 16.56 -17.65
C ILE A 303 17.41 15.43 -17.52
N HIS A 304 17.61 14.34 -18.26
CA HIS A 304 16.70 13.19 -18.21
C HIS A 304 16.67 12.54 -16.81
N ASP A 305 17.82 12.41 -16.16
CA ASP A 305 17.94 11.84 -14.81
C ASP A 305 17.33 12.77 -13.76
N TRP A 306 17.67 14.06 -13.78
CA TRP A 306 17.14 15.05 -12.84
C TRP A 306 15.62 15.19 -12.96
N THR A 307 15.10 15.29 -14.18
CA THR A 307 13.64 15.34 -14.38
C THR A 307 12.98 14.06 -13.88
N GLY A 308 13.59 12.89 -14.04
CA GLY A 308 13.13 11.64 -13.46
C GLY A 308 13.03 11.68 -11.93
N TYR A 309 14.09 12.14 -11.25
CA TYR A 309 14.11 12.25 -9.79
C TYR A 309 13.11 13.28 -9.26
N CYS A 310 12.99 14.45 -9.89
CA CYS A 310 12.08 15.52 -9.47
C CYS A 310 10.60 15.11 -9.59
N MET A 311 10.25 14.20 -10.50
CA MET A 311 8.87 13.79 -10.69
C MET A 311 8.30 12.95 -9.56
N ILE A 312 9.14 12.21 -8.82
CA ILE A 312 8.66 11.40 -7.68
C ILE A 312 8.13 12.30 -6.55
N PRO A 313 8.89 13.30 -6.03
CA PRO A 313 8.38 14.29 -5.10
C PRO A 313 7.18 15.08 -5.65
N ALA A 314 7.19 15.45 -6.93
CA ALA A 314 6.08 16.17 -7.54
C ALA A 314 4.78 15.35 -7.50
N ALA A 315 4.84 14.07 -7.88
CA ALA A 315 3.70 13.17 -7.84
C ALA A 315 3.17 12.96 -6.41
N PHE A 316 4.08 12.82 -5.44
CA PHE A 316 3.71 12.75 -4.03
C PHE A 316 3.05 14.05 -3.52
N GLY A 317 3.60 15.21 -3.90
CA GLY A 317 3.03 16.51 -3.56
C GLY A 317 1.63 16.69 -4.13
N LEU A 318 1.41 16.33 -5.41
CA LEU A 318 0.10 16.37 -6.05
C LEU A 318 -0.90 15.41 -5.39
N LEU A 319 -0.50 14.17 -5.07
CA LEU A 319 -1.39 13.23 -4.39
C LEU A 319 -1.76 13.74 -2.99
N TRP A 320 -0.81 14.36 -2.28
CA TRP A 320 -1.05 15.02 -1.00
C TRP A 320 -2.02 16.20 -1.12
N LEU A 321 -1.82 17.07 -2.10
CA LEU A 321 -2.71 18.21 -2.37
C LEU A 321 -4.12 17.74 -2.70
N LEU A 322 -4.26 16.71 -3.55
CA LEU A 322 -5.55 16.12 -3.88
C LEU A 322 -6.24 15.58 -2.63
N LYS A 323 -5.52 14.87 -1.76
CA LYS A 323 -6.04 14.41 -0.48
C LYS A 323 -6.52 15.58 0.38
N CYS A 324 -5.72 16.63 0.52
CA CYS A 324 -6.10 17.82 1.30
C CYS A 324 -7.33 18.53 0.73
N TYR A 325 -7.38 18.70 -0.59
CA TYR A 325 -8.52 19.28 -1.31
C TYR A 325 -9.78 18.45 -1.10
N TRP A 326 -9.71 17.13 -1.32
CA TRP A 326 -10.83 16.23 -1.14
C TRP A 326 -11.36 16.25 0.30
N GLN A 327 -10.46 16.31 1.29
CA GLN A 327 -10.84 16.45 2.71
C GLN A 327 -11.52 17.78 3.03
N ALA A 328 -11.17 18.86 2.33
CA ALA A 328 -11.81 20.15 2.50
C ALA A 328 -13.22 20.17 1.89
N VAL A 329 -13.41 19.53 0.73
CA VAL A 329 -14.69 19.47 0.02
C VAL A 329 -15.66 18.50 0.69
N TYR A 330 -15.20 17.32 1.10
CA TYR A 330 -16.04 16.29 1.71
C TYR A 330 -15.77 16.17 3.21
N ARG A 331 -16.48 17.00 4.00
CA ARG A 331 -16.53 16.83 5.45
C ARG A 331 -17.48 15.68 5.78
N PRO A 332 -17.04 14.63 6.51
CA PRO A 332 -17.95 13.59 6.93
C PRO A 332 -19.02 14.23 7.82
N VAL A 333 -20.28 14.11 7.40
CA VAL A 333 -21.41 14.50 8.24
C VAL A 333 -21.40 13.55 9.43
N GLU A 334 -21.21 14.11 10.62
CA GLU A 334 -21.33 13.37 11.87
C GLU A 334 -22.77 12.84 11.93
N GLN A 335 -22.94 11.54 11.69
CA GLN A 335 -24.25 10.91 11.81
C GLN A 335 -24.59 10.86 13.29
N ALA A 336 -25.25 11.92 13.79
CA ALA A 336 -25.89 11.89 15.10
C ALA A 336 -26.84 10.69 15.10
N THR A 337 -26.51 9.67 15.88
CA THR A 337 -27.32 8.46 15.95
C THR A 337 -28.53 8.81 16.83
N ALA A 338 -29.70 8.20 16.60
CA ALA A 338 -30.91 8.50 17.39
C ALA A 338 -30.70 8.39 18.93
N ARG A 339 -29.69 7.65 19.38
CA ARG A 339 -29.26 7.58 20.79
C ARG A 339 -28.72 8.91 21.35
N ASP A 340 -28.10 9.73 20.53
CA ASP A 340 -27.55 11.03 20.94
C ASP A 340 -28.67 12.05 21.21
N PHE A 341 -29.81 11.91 20.52
CA PHE A 341 -30.99 12.73 20.76
C PHE A 341 -31.77 12.32 22.01
N VAL A 342 -31.78 11.04 22.38
CA VAL A 342 -32.54 10.52 23.54
C VAL A 342 -31.91 10.96 24.87
N HIS A 343 -30.58 11.14 24.93
CA HIS A 343 -29.89 11.62 26.14
C HIS A 343 -29.92 13.14 26.33
N GLY A 344 -30.38 13.92 25.34
CA GLY A 344 -30.54 15.37 25.45
C GLY A 344 -31.92 15.80 26.01
N LEU A 345 -32.82 14.85 26.29
CA LEU A 345 -34.20 15.09 26.71
C LEU A 345 -34.52 14.59 28.13
N SER A 346 -33.51 14.11 28.87
CA SER A 346 -33.59 13.77 30.30
C SER A 346 -32.74 14.71 31.13
#